data_AF-A0A9P0I711-F1
#
_entry.id   AF-A0A9P0I711-F1
#
_cell.length_a   1.000
_cell.length_b   1.000
_cell.length_c   1.000
_cell.angle_alpha   90.00
_cell.angle_beta   90.00
_cell.angle_gamma   90.00
#
_symmetry.space_group_name_H-M   'P 1'
#
loop_
_entity.id
_entity.type
_entity.pdbx_description
1 polymer ?
#
loop_
_entity_poly.entity_id
_entity_poly.type
_entity_poly.pdbx_seq_one_letter_code
_entity_poly.pdbx_strand_id
1 'polypeptide(L)'
;MKLEEFLRTKGTVRLTAADAKAEAKKLEQQEEEMRIYNNYVNILDALKEFAGEDDVDKLIQEFTRREEENYALFNYINEVCTELKNLSDNVKMLRANIEEETAKHQAKLFQQQDSIESLRSTLEEKRQATADARAICERSSQVLTTLLQQIHALALTSECDSLPLLKLLGKAFDINVTNARLYIKSLEKKVLEIIDIIRIDELIQRQTESKERTPPSTRRRRGRAAPPARPRDSVAAQA
;
A
#
# COMPACT_ATOMS: atom_id res chain seq x y z
N MET A 1 -71.69 -110.45 -39.79
CA MET A 1 -72.39 -109.15 -39.91
C MET A 1 -72.20 -108.29 -38.66
N LYS A 2 -73.18 -108.10 -37.75
CA LYS A 2 -73.11 -107.03 -36.72
C LYS A 2 -71.84 -106.98 -35.85
N LEU A 3 -71.27 -108.11 -35.43
CA LEU A 3 -70.07 -108.13 -34.58
C LEU A 3 -68.80 -107.71 -35.34
N GLU A 4 -68.71 -108.07 -36.62
CA GLU A 4 -67.55 -107.79 -37.47
C GLU A 4 -67.47 -106.30 -37.83
N GLU A 5 -68.61 -105.69 -38.19
CA GLU A 5 -68.71 -104.24 -38.35
C GLU A 5 -68.40 -103.49 -37.05
N PHE A 6 -68.88 -104.00 -35.91
CA PHE A 6 -68.60 -103.39 -34.60
C PHE A 6 -67.12 -103.45 -34.23
N LEU A 7 -66.47 -104.61 -34.40
CA LEU A 7 -65.03 -104.78 -34.16
C LEU A 7 -64.20 -103.94 -35.14
N ARG A 8 -64.60 -103.86 -36.41
CA ARG A 8 -63.93 -102.99 -37.40
C ARG A 8 -64.07 -101.51 -37.04
N THR A 9 -65.26 -101.07 -36.60
CA THR A 9 -65.54 -99.67 -36.20
C THR A 9 -64.89 -99.28 -34.87
N LYS A 10 -64.62 -100.26 -33.99
CA LYS A 10 -63.90 -100.07 -32.71
C LYS A 10 -62.39 -100.26 -32.83
N GLY A 11 -61.94 -101.02 -33.83
CA GLY A 11 -60.54 -101.31 -34.12
C GLY A 11 -59.84 -100.24 -34.96
N THR A 12 -60.59 -99.42 -35.72
CA THR A 12 -60.02 -98.18 -36.25
C THR A 12 -59.69 -97.25 -35.09
N VAL A 13 -58.39 -97.00 -34.86
CA VAL A 13 -57.96 -95.88 -34.01
C VAL A 13 -58.60 -94.63 -34.60
N ARG A 14 -59.53 -94.04 -33.84
CA ARG A 14 -60.10 -92.74 -34.20
C ARG A 14 -58.96 -91.73 -34.01
N LEU A 15 -58.33 -91.28 -35.11
CA LEU A 15 -57.61 -90.01 -35.06
C LEU A 15 -58.61 -89.00 -34.50
N THR A 16 -58.35 -88.51 -33.31
CA THR A 16 -59.21 -87.48 -32.73
C THR A 16 -58.96 -86.19 -33.48
N ALA A 17 -59.93 -85.28 -33.46
CA ALA A 17 -59.72 -83.94 -34.01
C ALA A 17 -58.53 -83.21 -33.33
N ALA A 18 -58.12 -83.64 -32.13
CA ALA A 18 -56.92 -83.16 -31.47
C ALA A 18 -55.63 -83.72 -32.09
N ASP A 19 -55.59 -85.02 -32.45
CA ASP A 19 -54.43 -85.64 -33.11
C ASP A 19 -54.20 -85.03 -34.49
N ALA A 20 -55.26 -84.92 -35.30
CA ALA A 20 -55.19 -84.28 -36.62
C ALA A 20 -54.79 -82.80 -36.54
N LYS A 21 -55.22 -82.08 -35.49
CA LYS A 21 -54.82 -80.68 -35.25
C LYS A 21 -53.36 -80.57 -34.77
N ALA A 22 -52.87 -81.53 -34.00
CA ALA A 22 -51.47 -81.58 -33.58
C ALA A 22 -50.54 -81.92 -34.75
N GLU A 23 -50.96 -82.80 -35.65
CA GLU A 23 -50.25 -83.13 -36.89
C GLU A 23 -50.24 -81.94 -37.87
N ALA A 24 -51.38 -81.29 -38.10
CA ALA A 24 -51.47 -80.08 -38.91
C ALA A 24 -50.56 -78.95 -38.38
N LYS A 25 -50.50 -78.75 -37.05
CA LYS A 25 -49.61 -77.75 -36.44
C LYS A 25 -48.12 -78.09 -36.62
N LYS A 26 -47.74 -79.37 -36.62
CA LYS A 26 -46.36 -79.78 -36.93
C LYS A 26 -46.00 -79.53 -38.39
N LEU A 27 -46.94 -79.77 -39.31
CA LEU A 27 -46.80 -79.47 -40.74
C LEU A 27 -46.65 -77.95 -40.97
N GLU A 28 -47.48 -77.13 -40.32
CA GLU A 28 -47.38 -75.66 -40.35
C GLU A 28 -46.01 -75.18 -39.85
N GLN A 29 -45.51 -75.74 -38.74
CA GLN A 29 -44.16 -75.45 -38.24
C GLN A 29 -43.05 -75.86 -39.22
N GLN A 30 -43.15 -77.04 -39.84
CA GLN A 30 -42.18 -77.49 -40.85
C GLN A 30 -42.21 -76.65 -42.14
N GLU A 31 -43.38 -76.19 -42.58
CA GLU A 31 -43.49 -75.24 -43.68
C GLU A 31 -42.83 -73.90 -43.34
N GLU A 32 -43.01 -73.42 -42.13
CA GLU A 32 -42.45 -72.14 -41.67
C GLU A 32 -40.92 -72.22 -41.52
N GLU A 33 -40.40 -73.33 -40.97
CA GLU A 33 -38.97 -73.66 -40.97
C GLU A 33 -38.40 -73.75 -42.40
N MET A 34 -39.09 -74.40 -43.34
CA MET A 34 -38.66 -74.46 -44.75
C MET A 34 -38.69 -73.08 -45.43
N ARG A 35 -39.69 -72.22 -45.15
CA ARG A 35 -39.72 -70.84 -45.68
C ARG A 35 -38.53 -70.03 -45.18
N ILE A 36 -38.21 -70.14 -43.88
CA ILE A 36 -37.05 -69.49 -43.26
C ILE A 36 -35.75 -70.01 -43.89
N TYR A 37 -35.60 -71.33 -44.03
CA TYR A 37 -34.43 -71.95 -44.67
C TYR A 37 -34.24 -71.46 -46.12
N ASN A 38 -35.29 -71.52 -46.94
CA ASN A 38 -35.23 -71.06 -48.34
C ASN A 38 -34.89 -69.56 -48.44
N ASN A 39 -35.35 -68.74 -47.50
CA ASN A 39 -34.98 -67.32 -47.45
C ASN A 39 -33.49 -67.13 -47.15
N TYR A 40 -32.91 -67.89 -46.21
CA TYR A 40 -31.47 -67.85 -45.95
C TYR A 40 -30.64 -68.32 -47.14
N VAL A 41 -31.07 -69.38 -47.85
CA VAL A 41 -30.41 -69.85 -49.08
C VAL A 41 -30.41 -68.74 -50.15
N ASN A 42 -31.57 -68.13 -50.42
CA ASN A 42 -31.68 -67.03 -51.38
C ASN A 42 -30.78 -65.83 -51.02
N ILE A 43 -30.70 -65.47 -49.74
CA ILE A 43 -29.82 -64.39 -49.25
C ILE A 43 -28.35 -64.76 -49.45
N LEU A 44 -27.97 -66.00 -49.15
CA LEU A 44 -26.59 -66.48 -49.26
C LEU A 44 -26.13 -66.53 -50.73
N ASP A 45 -26.99 -66.98 -51.64
CA ASP A 45 -26.68 -67.04 -53.07
C ASP A 45 -26.59 -65.63 -53.68
N ALA A 46 -27.44 -64.69 -53.27
CA ALA A 46 -27.29 -63.27 -53.63
C ALA A 46 -25.99 -62.65 -53.09
N LEU A 47 -25.52 -63.11 -51.92
CA LEU A 47 -24.24 -62.69 -51.32
C LEU A 47 -23.03 -63.20 -52.12
N LYS A 48 -23.07 -64.46 -52.57
CA LYS A 48 -22.05 -65.02 -53.47
C LYS A 48 -22.00 -64.30 -54.81
N GLU A 49 -23.17 -64.05 -55.43
CA GLU A 49 -23.27 -63.32 -56.70
C GLU A 49 -22.71 -61.90 -56.58
N PHE A 50 -23.00 -61.21 -55.46
CA PHE A 50 -22.46 -59.89 -55.17
C PHE A 50 -20.94 -59.89 -54.92
N ALA A 51 -20.42 -60.88 -54.21
CA ALA A 51 -19.00 -60.99 -53.88
C ALA A 51 -18.13 -61.55 -55.02
N GLY A 52 -18.72 -62.32 -55.94
CA GLY A 52 -18.01 -63.03 -57.00
C GLY A 52 -17.25 -64.29 -56.54
N GLU A 53 -17.50 -64.77 -55.31
CA GLU A 53 -16.95 -66.02 -54.79
C GLU A 53 -18.07 -67.02 -54.42
N ASP A 54 -18.02 -68.22 -54.99
CA ASP A 54 -18.90 -69.34 -54.62
C ASP A 54 -18.49 -70.02 -53.29
N ASP A 55 -17.24 -69.81 -52.87
CA ASP A 55 -16.61 -70.44 -51.71
C ASP A 55 -16.92 -69.66 -50.43
N VAL A 56 -17.89 -70.17 -49.66
CA VAL A 56 -18.43 -69.52 -48.46
C VAL A 56 -17.35 -69.33 -47.38
N ASP A 57 -16.40 -70.25 -47.25
CA ASP A 57 -15.36 -70.16 -46.22
C ASP A 57 -14.35 -69.03 -46.53
N LYS A 58 -14.05 -68.79 -47.81
CA LYS A 58 -13.25 -67.64 -48.25
C LYS A 58 -13.98 -66.33 -48.07
N LEU A 59 -15.27 -66.28 -48.45
CA LEU A 59 -16.11 -65.10 -48.27
C LEU A 59 -16.19 -64.69 -46.79
N ILE A 60 -16.31 -65.64 -45.87
CA ILE A 60 -16.26 -65.40 -44.42
C ILE A 60 -14.89 -64.83 -44.01
N GLN A 61 -13.77 -65.44 -44.45
CA GLN A 61 -12.43 -64.94 -44.10
C GLN A 61 -12.16 -63.51 -44.63
N GLU A 62 -12.53 -63.22 -45.87
CA GLU A 62 -12.38 -61.90 -46.48
C GLU A 62 -13.32 -60.84 -45.88
N PHE A 63 -14.49 -61.26 -45.38
CA PHE A 63 -15.38 -60.39 -44.60
C PHE A 63 -14.78 -60.09 -43.23
N THR A 64 -14.39 -61.12 -42.45
CA THR A 64 -13.78 -60.95 -41.13
C THR A 64 -12.51 -60.10 -41.21
N ARG A 65 -11.63 -60.32 -42.21
CA ARG A 65 -10.44 -59.47 -42.42
C ARG A 65 -10.80 -58.01 -42.66
N ARG A 66 -11.81 -57.72 -43.49
CA ARG A 66 -12.27 -56.33 -43.72
C ARG A 66 -12.97 -55.75 -42.50
N GLU A 67 -13.67 -56.55 -41.71
CA GLU A 67 -14.30 -56.13 -40.46
C GLU A 67 -13.24 -55.74 -39.43
N GLU A 68 -12.20 -56.55 -39.25
CA GLU A 68 -11.03 -56.24 -38.41
C GLU A 68 -10.30 -54.97 -38.86
N GLU A 69 -10.05 -54.82 -40.17
CA GLU A 69 -9.44 -53.60 -40.75
C GLU A 69 -10.31 -52.36 -40.50
N ASN A 70 -11.62 -52.44 -40.73
CA ASN A 70 -12.56 -51.35 -40.46
C ASN A 70 -12.66 -51.03 -38.96
N TYR A 71 -12.63 -52.03 -38.09
CA TYR A 71 -12.65 -51.85 -36.64
C TYR A 71 -11.39 -51.15 -36.14
N ALA A 72 -10.21 -51.54 -36.66
CA ALA A 72 -8.95 -50.87 -36.38
C ALA A 72 -8.96 -49.40 -36.86
N LEU A 73 -9.47 -49.13 -38.06
CA LEU A 73 -9.63 -47.75 -38.59
C LEU A 73 -10.61 -46.91 -37.75
N PHE A 74 -11.73 -47.48 -37.34
CA PHE A 74 -12.70 -46.80 -36.49
C PHE A 74 -12.12 -46.44 -35.12
N ASN A 75 -11.38 -47.36 -34.49
CA ASN A 75 -10.68 -47.11 -33.23
C ASN A 75 -9.62 -46.02 -33.38
N TYR A 76 -8.81 -46.06 -34.45
CA TYR A 76 -7.83 -45.02 -34.75
C TYR A 76 -8.48 -43.63 -34.91
N ILE A 77 -9.59 -43.54 -35.65
CA ILE A 77 -10.33 -42.28 -35.81
C ILE A 77 -10.86 -41.77 -34.45
N ASN A 78 -11.40 -42.65 -33.61
CA ASN A 78 -11.88 -42.28 -32.27
C ASN A 78 -10.75 -41.80 -31.35
N GLU A 79 -9.58 -42.44 -31.40
CA GLU A 79 -8.40 -42.04 -30.64
C GLU A 79 -7.91 -40.66 -31.09
N VAL A 80 -7.72 -40.44 -32.40
CA VAL A 80 -7.35 -39.13 -32.97
C VAL A 80 -8.37 -38.04 -32.65
N CYS A 81 -9.67 -38.34 -32.69
CA CYS A 81 -10.72 -37.39 -32.30
C CYS A 81 -10.66 -37.05 -30.79
N THR A 82 -10.26 -38.01 -29.97
CA THR A 82 -10.07 -37.82 -28.52
C THR A 82 -8.83 -36.98 -28.24
N GLU A 83 -7.70 -37.25 -28.91
CA GLU A 83 -6.50 -36.41 -28.86
C GLU A 83 -6.77 -34.99 -29.34
N LEU A 84 -7.47 -34.82 -30.47
CA LEU A 84 -7.83 -33.51 -31.01
C LEU A 84 -8.72 -32.71 -30.04
N LYS A 85 -9.67 -33.38 -29.38
CA LYS A 85 -10.50 -32.77 -28.34
C LYS A 85 -9.66 -32.34 -27.14
N ASN A 86 -8.80 -33.22 -26.63
CA ASN A 86 -7.90 -32.93 -25.52
C ASN A 86 -6.96 -31.75 -25.84
N LEU A 87 -6.41 -31.70 -27.05
CA LEU A 87 -5.57 -30.59 -27.53
C LEU A 87 -6.37 -29.28 -27.65
N SER A 88 -7.59 -29.34 -28.18
CA SER A 88 -8.50 -28.18 -28.26
C SER A 88 -8.82 -27.62 -26.88
N ASP A 89 -9.12 -28.48 -25.91
CA ASP A 89 -9.45 -28.08 -24.53
C ASP A 89 -8.20 -27.56 -23.80
N ASN A 90 -7.01 -28.14 -24.01
CA ASN A 90 -5.74 -27.60 -23.54
C ASN A 90 -5.46 -26.20 -24.12
N VAL A 91 -5.71 -25.97 -25.42
CA VAL A 91 -5.54 -24.65 -26.04
C VAL A 91 -6.53 -23.61 -25.47
N LYS A 92 -7.77 -24.00 -25.18
CA LYS A 92 -8.75 -23.12 -24.50
C LYS A 92 -8.28 -22.77 -23.09
N MET A 93 -7.82 -23.76 -22.31
CA MET A 93 -7.29 -23.55 -20.97
C MET A 93 -6.08 -22.61 -20.97
N LEU A 94 -5.13 -22.81 -21.91
CA LEU A 94 -3.97 -21.93 -22.04
C LEU A 94 -4.36 -20.50 -22.41
N ARG A 95 -5.35 -20.30 -23.28
CA ARG A 95 -5.89 -18.96 -23.60
C ARG A 95 -6.51 -18.30 -22.37
N ALA A 96 -7.35 -19.01 -21.62
CA ALA A 96 -7.94 -18.50 -20.38
C ALA A 96 -6.86 -18.10 -19.34
N ASN A 97 -5.82 -18.91 -19.18
CA ASN A 97 -4.70 -18.60 -18.29
C ASN A 97 -3.92 -17.34 -18.74
N ILE A 98 -3.74 -17.14 -20.05
CA ILE A 98 -3.11 -15.92 -20.60
C ILE A 98 -4.00 -14.69 -20.34
N GLU A 99 -5.31 -14.80 -20.53
CA GLU A 99 -6.28 -13.73 -20.24
C GLU A 99 -6.29 -13.38 -18.74
N GLU A 100 -6.22 -14.38 -17.85
CA GLU A 100 -6.13 -14.17 -16.40
C GLU A 100 -4.81 -13.49 -15.98
N GLU A 101 -3.66 -13.95 -16.49
CA GLU A 101 -2.36 -13.35 -16.15
C GLU A 101 -2.18 -11.96 -16.76
N THR A 102 -2.73 -11.69 -17.95
CA THR A 102 -2.73 -10.33 -18.52
C THR A 102 -3.61 -9.37 -17.72
N ALA A 103 -4.78 -9.81 -17.24
CA ALA A 103 -5.62 -9.03 -16.33
C ALA A 103 -4.91 -8.74 -14.99
N LYS A 104 -4.27 -9.75 -14.37
CA LYS A 104 -3.45 -9.57 -13.16
C LYS A 104 -2.27 -8.61 -13.41
N HIS A 105 -1.63 -8.68 -14.57
CA HIS A 105 -0.53 -7.79 -14.92
C HIS A 105 -0.99 -6.34 -15.08
N GLN A 106 -2.10 -6.10 -15.78
CA GLN A 106 -2.70 -4.77 -15.90
C GLN A 106 -3.07 -4.19 -14.52
N ALA A 107 -3.73 -4.98 -13.65
CA ALA A 107 -4.07 -4.54 -12.30
C ALA A 107 -2.84 -4.15 -11.47
N LYS A 108 -1.74 -4.93 -11.57
CA LYS A 108 -0.45 -4.59 -10.95
C LYS A 108 0.16 -3.31 -11.52
N LEU A 109 0.08 -3.09 -12.83
CA LEU A 109 0.58 -1.86 -13.47
C LEU A 109 -0.18 -0.63 -12.97
N PHE A 110 -1.51 -0.68 -12.87
CA PHE A 110 -2.30 0.42 -12.29
C PHE A 110 -1.88 0.71 -10.85
N GLN A 111 -1.78 -0.31 -9.99
CA GLN A 111 -1.32 -0.12 -8.59
C GLN A 111 0.10 0.46 -8.49
N GLN A 112 1.00 0.05 -9.39
CA GLN A 112 2.36 0.62 -9.47
C GLN A 112 2.34 2.07 -9.94
N GLN A 113 1.49 2.41 -10.92
CA GLN A 113 1.31 3.77 -11.43
C GLN A 113 0.82 4.71 -10.30
N ASP A 114 -0.24 4.33 -9.59
CA ASP A 114 -0.81 5.06 -8.45
C ASP A 114 0.23 5.22 -7.31
N SER A 115 1.00 4.16 -7.05
CA SER A 115 2.09 4.20 -6.05
C SER A 115 3.22 5.15 -6.48
N ILE A 116 3.61 5.17 -7.76
CA ILE A 116 4.61 6.11 -8.29
C ILE A 116 4.09 7.55 -8.22
N GLU A 117 2.81 7.79 -8.53
CA GLU A 117 2.22 9.13 -8.49
C GLU A 117 2.11 9.67 -7.05
N SER A 118 1.63 8.85 -6.11
CA SER A 118 1.60 9.22 -4.68
C SER A 118 3.01 9.47 -4.14
N LEU A 119 4.00 8.62 -4.45
CA LEU A 119 5.40 8.83 -4.06
C LEU A 119 5.99 10.11 -4.68
N ARG A 120 5.67 10.44 -5.93
CA ARG A 120 6.07 11.72 -6.56
C ARG A 120 5.48 12.92 -5.84
N SER A 121 4.19 12.87 -5.50
CA SER A 121 3.50 13.92 -4.75
C SER A 121 4.13 14.14 -3.37
N THR A 122 4.32 13.07 -2.58
CA THR A 122 5.00 13.14 -1.28
C THR A 122 6.44 13.65 -1.40
N LEU A 123 7.18 13.22 -2.42
CA LEU A 123 8.56 13.67 -2.64
C LEU A 123 8.63 15.17 -2.93
N GLU A 124 7.68 15.70 -3.70
CA GLU A 124 7.60 17.14 -3.98
C GLU A 124 7.18 17.96 -2.74
N GLU A 125 6.20 17.49 -1.97
CA GLU A 125 5.83 18.07 -0.67
C GLU A 125 7.05 18.14 0.29
N LYS A 126 7.82 17.04 0.40
CA LYS A 126 9.03 17.03 1.23
C LYS A 126 10.15 17.91 0.68
N ARG A 127 10.26 18.08 -0.64
CA ARG A 127 11.21 19.04 -1.23
C ARG A 127 10.85 20.48 -0.86
N GLN A 128 9.58 20.86 -0.98
CA GLN A 128 9.10 22.20 -0.65
C GLN A 128 9.29 22.48 0.85
N ALA A 129 8.84 21.59 1.73
CA ALA A 129 9.06 21.72 3.18
C ALA A 129 10.56 21.80 3.56
N THR A 130 11.44 21.09 2.85
CA THR A 130 12.89 21.17 3.05
C THR A 130 13.47 22.50 2.55
N ALA A 131 12.98 23.05 1.44
CA ALA A 131 13.39 24.34 0.92
C ALA A 131 12.97 25.48 1.87
N ASP A 132 11.74 25.45 2.38
CA ASP A 132 11.24 26.42 3.37
C ASP A 132 12.05 26.36 4.67
N ALA A 133 12.30 25.16 5.20
CA ALA A 133 13.12 24.97 6.39
C ALA A 133 14.56 25.49 6.19
N ARG A 134 15.16 25.29 5.01
CA ARG A 134 16.48 25.87 4.66
C ARG A 134 16.43 27.39 4.60
N ALA A 135 15.44 27.98 3.93
CA ALA A 135 15.29 29.43 3.85
C ALA A 135 15.10 30.08 5.24
N ILE A 136 14.37 29.44 6.15
CA ILE A 136 14.23 29.86 7.55
C ILE A 136 15.57 29.74 8.29
N CYS A 137 16.30 28.64 8.10
CA CYS A 137 17.61 28.43 8.71
C CYS A 137 18.63 29.48 8.25
N GLU A 138 18.75 29.70 6.93
CA GLU A 138 19.62 30.72 6.33
C GLU A 138 19.29 32.12 6.84
N ARG A 139 18.01 32.52 6.86
CA ARG A 139 17.57 33.80 7.43
C ARG A 139 17.95 33.92 8.91
N SER A 140 17.76 32.85 9.69
CA SER A 140 18.12 32.82 11.12
C SER A 140 19.63 32.93 11.32
N SER A 141 20.43 32.27 10.47
CA SER A 141 21.90 32.37 10.46
C SER A 141 22.38 33.76 10.07
N GLN A 142 21.76 34.41 9.09
CA GLN A 142 22.06 35.80 8.72
C GLN A 142 21.78 36.75 9.88
N VAL A 143 20.60 36.66 10.51
CA VAL A 143 20.24 37.47 11.69
C VAL A 143 21.24 37.24 12.83
N LEU A 144 21.57 35.98 13.13
CA LEU A 144 22.55 35.64 14.16
C LEU A 144 23.94 36.22 13.84
N THR A 145 24.39 36.15 12.58
CA THR A 145 25.68 36.73 12.16
C THR A 145 25.69 38.24 12.33
N THR A 146 24.62 38.93 11.93
CA THR A 146 24.44 40.38 12.11
C THR A 146 24.45 40.77 13.60
N LEU A 147 23.77 40.01 14.46
CA LEU A 147 23.77 40.25 15.90
C LEU A 147 25.17 40.06 16.51
N LEU A 148 25.91 39.02 16.11
CA LEU A 148 27.30 38.81 16.56
C LEU A 148 28.22 39.97 16.14
N GLN A 149 28.07 40.48 14.91
CA GLN A 149 28.80 41.64 14.42
C GLN A 149 28.44 42.93 15.19
N GLN A 150 27.17 43.14 15.53
CA GLN A 150 26.72 44.28 16.33
C GLN A 150 27.26 44.21 17.78
N ILE A 151 27.24 43.02 18.40
CA ILE A 151 27.84 42.79 19.73
C ILE A 151 29.34 43.06 19.70
N HIS A 152 30.04 42.63 18.63
CA HIS A 152 31.46 42.92 18.42
C HIS A 152 31.73 44.42 18.31
N ALA A 153 30.94 45.14 17.50
CA ALA A 153 31.07 46.59 17.37
C ALA A 153 30.84 47.30 18.71
N LEU A 154 29.79 46.91 19.45
CA LEU A 154 29.47 47.49 20.75
C LEU A 154 30.58 47.24 21.79
N ALA A 155 31.10 46.00 21.85
CA ALA A 155 32.22 45.65 22.73
C ALA A 155 33.48 46.49 22.43
N LEU A 156 33.75 46.78 21.16
CA LEU A 156 34.86 47.63 20.74
C LEU A 156 34.63 49.10 21.13
N THR A 157 33.41 49.64 20.92
CA THR A 157 33.10 51.04 21.26
C THR A 157 33.02 51.32 22.76
N SER A 158 32.62 50.33 23.56
CA SER A 158 32.46 50.47 25.01
C SER A 158 33.75 50.17 25.79
N GLU A 159 34.90 50.16 25.11
CA GLU A 159 36.22 49.77 25.64
C GLU A 159 36.14 48.55 26.58
N CYS A 160 35.38 47.54 26.15
CA CYS A 160 35.21 46.34 26.95
C CYS A 160 36.48 45.52 26.91
N ASP A 161 37.39 45.81 27.86
CA ASP A 161 38.50 44.95 28.23
C ASP A 161 37.98 43.52 28.36
N SER A 162 38.24 42.72 27.33
CA SER A 162 37.84 41.32 27.28
C SER A 162 38.34 40.65 28.55
N LEU A 163 37.49 39.86 29.22
CA LEU A 163 37.86 39.12 30.43
C LEU A 163 39.31 38.60 30.30
N PRO A 164 40.21 38.81 31.27
CA PRO A 164 41.63 38.46 31.13
C PRO A 164 41.90 37.04 30.61
N LEU A 165 40.96 36.12 30.86
CA LEU A 165 40.89 34.77 30.29
C LEU A 165 40.94 34.68 28.76
N LEU A 166 40.32 35.61 28.01
CA LEU A 166 40.33 35.56 26.54
C LEU A 166 41.64 36.07 25.95
N LYS A 167 42.21 37.12 26.56
CA LYS A 167 43.55 37.64 26.24
C LYS A 167 44.64 36.58 26.49
N LEU A 168 44.40 35.68 27.45
CA LEU A 168 45.24 34.52 27.75
C LEU A 168 45.03 33.34 26.77
N LEU A 169 43.90 33.26 26.06
CA LEU A 169 43.55 32.13 25.19
C LEU A 169 44.07 32.27 23.74
N GLY A 170 44.78 33.36 23.43
CA GLY A 170 45.63 33.49 22.24
C GLY A 170 44.95 33.49 20.86
N LYS A 171 43.61 33.50 20.80
CA LYS A 171 42.86 33.62 19.54
C LYS A 171 42.40 35.05 19.31
N ALA A 172 42.29 35.42 18.03
CA ALA A 172 41.78 36.71 17.60
C ALA A 172 40.36 36.99 18.16
N PHE A 173 39.94 38.25 18.08
CA PHE A 173 38.76 38.83 18.73
C PHE A 173 37.41 38.38 18.09
N ASP A 174 37.33 37.13 17.63
CA ASP A 174 36.21 36.59 16.88
C ASP A 174 35.08 36.14 17.84
N ILE A 175 33.96 36.85 17.81
CA ILE A 175 32.78 36.54 18.63
C ILE A 175 31.98 35.39 18.01
N ASN A 176 32.27 34.17 18.46
CA ASN A 176 31.46 32.98 18.17
C ASN A 176 30.25 32.88 19.12
N VAL A 177 29.18 32.16 18.72
CA VAL A 177 27.93 31.95 19.48
C VAL A 177 28.18 31.51 20.93
N THR A 178 29.12 30.58 21.14
CA THR A 178 29.52 30.10 22.48
C THR A 178 30.14 31.20 23.34
N ASN A 179 30.90 32.11 22.73
CA ASN A 179 31.60 33.19 23.42
C ASN A 179 30.71 34.43 23.60
N ALA A 180 29.75 34.66 22.69
CA ALA A 180 28.86 35.82 22.68
C ALA A 180 28.15 36.03 24.02
N ARG A 181 27.71 34.95 24.68
CA ARG A 181 27.10 35.00 26.02
C ARG A 181 28.03 35.61 27.08
N LEU A 182 29.34 35.35 27.00
CA LEU A 182 30.32 35.91 27.94
C LEU A 182 30.58 37.39 27.64
N TYR A 183 30.68 37.77 26.36
CA TYR A 183 30.81 39.17 25.96
C TYR A 183 29.59 40.01 26.36
N ILE A 184 28.36 39.52 26.13
CA ILE A 184 27.12 40.20 26.53
C ILE A 184 27.10 40.45 28.05
N LYS A 185 27.48 39.46 28.87
CA LYS A 185 27.58 39.63 30.34
C LYS A 185 28.66 40.64 30.75
N SER A 186 29.76 40.72 30.01
CA SER A 186 30.81 41.72 30.25
C SER A 186 30.35 43.13 29.90
N LEU A 187 29.64 43.27 28.78
CA LEU A 187 28.97 44.51 28.34
C LEU A 187 27.92 44.96 29.36
N GLU A 188 27.06 44.06 29.82
CA GLU A 188 26.04 44.31 30.86
C GLU A 188 26.70 44.89 32.13
N LYS A 189 27.77 44.27 32.62
CA LYS A 189 28.52 44.79 33.79
C LYS A 189 29.10 46.18 33.52
N LYS A 190 29.65 46.42 32.32
CA LYS A 190 30.23 47.73 31.95
C LYS A 190 29.17 48.83 31.83
N VAL A 191 28.01 48.53 31.26
CA VAL A 191 26.87 49.45 31.21
C VAL A 191 26.37 49.79 32.62
N LEU A 192 26.28 48.80 33.52
CA LEU A 192 25.93 49.05 34.92
C LEU A 192 26.98 49.91 35.65
N GLU A 193 28.28 49.64 35.46
CA GLU A 193 29.37 50.49 35.99
C GLU A 193 29.24 51.95 35.52
N ILE A 194 28.93 52.19 34.24
CA ILE A 194 28.72 53.54 33.69
C ILE A 194 27.47 54.21 34.28
N ILE A 195 26.36 53.47 34.42
CA ILE A 195 25.12 53.98 35.03
C ILE A 195 25.36 54.40 36.49
N ASP A 196 26.10 53.58 37.26
CA ASP A 196 26.44 53.90 38.65
C ASP A 196 27.34 55.13 38.74
N ILE A 197 28.32 55.30 37.83
CA ILE A 197 29.14 56.52 37.75
C ILE A 197 28.28 57.76 37.46
N ILE A 198 27.40 57.71 36.46
CA ILE A 198 26.50 58.83 36.13
C ILE A 198 25.60 59.17 37.33
N ARG A 199 25.05 58.15 38.00
CA ARG A 199 24.20 58.33 39.18
C ARG A 199 24.96 58.93 40.37
N ILE A 200 26.22 58.56 40.56
CA ILE A 200 27.10 59.18 41.57
C ILE A 200 27.38 60.64 41.20
N ASP A 201 27.63 60.94 39.93
CA ASP A 201 27.87 62.32 39.47
C ASP A 201 26.62 63.21 39.64
N GLU A 202 25.42 62.73 39.28
CA GLU A 202 24.15 63.43 39.57
C GLU A 202 23.97 63.73 41.07
N LEU A 203 24.36 62.80 41.95
CA LEU A 203 24.31 62.99 43.40
C LEU A 203 25.37 64.00 43.88
N ILE A 204 26.55 64.02 43.27
CA ILE A 204 27.60 65.02 43.55
C ILE A 204 27.16 66.41 43.09
N GLN A 205 26.60 66.54 41.88
CA GLN A 205 26.08 67.80 41.33
C GLN A 205 24.98 68.39 42.23
N ARG A 206 24.02 67.58 42.68
CA ARG A 206 23.01 68.00 43.68
C ARG A 206 23.61 68.40 45.03
N GLN A 207 24.73 67.80 45.43
CA GLN A 207 25.47 68.20 46.63
C GLN A 207 26.31 69.47 46.45
N THR A 208 26.78 69.80 45.24
CA THR A 208 27.48 71.07 44.98
C THR A 208 26.49 72.23 44.91
N GLU A 209 25.35 72.07 44.21
CA GLU A 209 24.27 73.07 44.16
C GLU A 209 23.71 73.44 45.55
N SER A 210 23.71 72.48 46.49
CA SER A 210 23.28 72.72 47.87
C SER A 210 24.37 73.27 48.77
N LYS A 211 25.67 73.11 48.44
CA LYS A 211 26.80 73.70 49.17
C LYS A 211 27.11 75.14 48.76
N GLU A 212 26.84 75.54 47.52
CA GLU A 212 27.00 76.94 47.08
C GLU A 212 26.01 77.91 47.74
N ARG A 213 24.93 77.41 48.35
CA ARG A 213 23.90 78.24 49.02
C ARG A 213 24.24 78.68 50.45
N THR A 214 25.44 78.39 50.98
CA THR A 214 25.86 78.80 52.33
C THR A 214 27.17 79.59 52.34
N PRO A 215 27.17 80.89 52.68
CA PRO A 215 28.38 81.73 52.68
C PRO A 215 29.25 81.54 53.94
N PRO A 216 30.57 81.83 53.87
CA PRO A 216 31.51 81.55 54.96
C PRO A 216 31.42 82.57 56.11
N SER A 217 31.47 82.05 57.34
CA SER A 217 31.46 82.84 58.57
C SER A 217 32.87 83.25 59.01
N THR A 218 33.13 84.56 59.11
CA THR A 218 34.30 85.09 59.85
C THR A 218 33.88 86.21 60.81
N ARG A 219 34.51 86.22 62.00
CA ARG A 219 34.02 86.85 63.23
C ARG A 219 35.11 87.68 63.90
N ARG A 220 34.91 89.00 64.14
CA ARG A 220 35.42 89.70 65.35
C ARG A 220 35.03 91.20 65.50
N ARG A 221 34.45 91.54 66.67
CA ARG A 221 34.82 92.63 67.64
C ARG A 221 34.86 94.11 67.16
N ARG A 222 34.52 95.16 67.96
CA ARG A 222 34.11 95.32 69.40
C ARG A 222 33.61 96.76 69.69
N GLY A 223 32.82 96.96 70.76
CA GLY A 223 32.61 98.25 71.48
C GLY A 223 31.18 98.81 71.37
N ARG A 224 30.25 98.68 72.35
CA ARG A 224 30.19 99.20 73.75
C ARG A 224 29.95 100.73 73.74
N ALA A 225 28.88 101.31 74.32
CA ALA A 225 28.36 101.09 75.68
C ALA A 225 26.81 101.18 75.83
N ALA A 226 26.32 101.04 77.07
CA ALA A 226 24.91 101.02 77.49
C ALA A 226 24.79 101.46 78.98
N PRO A 227 23.60 101.36 79.62
CA PRO A 227 22.43 102.22 79.49
C PRO A 227 22.45 103.26 80.66
N PRO A 228 21.61 103.30 81.73
CA PRO A 228 20.31 102.67 82.08
C PRO A 228 19.11 103.49 81.48
N ALA A 229 17.83 103.50 81.90
CA ALA A 229 17.12 102.93 83.06
C ALA A 229 15.62 102.59 82.76
N ARG A 230 14.80 102.53 83.83
CA ARG A 230 13.35 102.20 84.01
C ARG A 230 12.92 102.84 85.38
N PRO A 231 11.65 102.86 85.88
CA PRO A 231 10.63 101.79 85.71
C PRO A 231 9.11 102.12 85.80
N ARG A 232 8.29 101.08 85.46
CA ARG A 232 7.00 100.65 86.08
C ARG A 232 5.75 101.56 85.90
N ASP A 233 4.50 101.05 85.91
CA ASP A 233 3.95 99.80 86.49
C ASP A 233 2.87 99.06 85.63
N SER A 234 2.21 98.06 86.24
CA SER A 234 1.10 97.14 85.89
C SER A 234 -0.12 97.71 85.09
N VAL A 235 -1.11 96.96 84.56
CA VAL A 235 -1.98 95.87 85.13
C VAL A 235 -2.51 94.89 84.04
N ALA A 236 -3.05 93.74 84.45
CA ALA A 236 -3.59 92.65 83.62
C ALA A 236 -5.13 92.62 83.44
N ALA A 237 -5.60 91.87 82.43
CA ALA A 237 -6.89 91.16 82.31
C ALA A 237 -6.70 90.10 81.17
N GLN A 238 -7.04 88.81 81.28
CA GLN A 238 -8.37 88.17 81.45
C GLN A 238 -9.36 88.55 80.32
N ALA A 239 -10.01 87.61 79.62
CA ALA A 239 -10.06 86.15 79.74
C ALA A 239 -10.17 85.47 78.35
#